data_AF-A0A3L6E1B5-F1
#
_entry.id   AF-A0A3L6E1B5-F1
#
_cell.length_a   1.000
_cell.length_b   1.000
_cell.length_c   1.000
_cell.angle_alpha   90.00
_cell.angle_beta   90.00
_cell.angle_gamma   90.00
#
_symmetry.space_group_name_H-M   'P 1'
#
loop_
_entity.id
_entity.type
_entity.pdbx_description
1 polymer ?
#
loop_
_entity_poly.entity_id
_entity_poly.type
_entity_poly.pdbx_seq_one_letter_code
_entity_poly.pdbx_strand_id
1 'polypeptide(L)'
;MRVASRNATLRGLVDVRELCSYEPHPARPDEWTLFRQETTIRCCAPLAAVAAKVAELVERPCAERFAQNAGRGKEVVERICEDLAAEQDSLAS
;
A
#
# COMPACT_ATOMS: atom_id res chain seq x y z
N MET A 1 -7.21 -11.69 4.72
CA MET A 1 -7.04 -11.47 3.26
C MET A 1 -5.60 -11.03 2.97
N ARG A 2 -5.03 -11.40 1.80
CA ARG A 2 -3.69 -10.95 1.37
C ARG A 2 -3.74 -10.39 -0.04
N VAL A 3 -3.04 -9.28 -0.28
CA VAL A 3 -2.97 -8.60 -1.57
C VAL A 3 -1.50 -8.38 -1.90
N ALA A 4 -1.11 -8.67 -3.15
CA ALA A 4 0.22 -8.40 -3.67
C ALA A 4 0.11 -7.48 -4.89
N SER A 5 0.84 -6.37 -4.88
CA SER A 5 0.88 -5.42 -5.98
C SER A 5 2.33 -5.23 -6.47
N ARG A 6 2.49 -4.93 -7.76
CA ARG A 6 3.80 -4.69 -8.38
C ARG A 6 3.63 -3.75 -9.56
N ASN A 7 4.57 -2.83 -9.76
CA ASN A 7 4.52 -1.93 -10.93
C ASN A 7 4.62 -2.72 -12.25
N ALA A 8 3.71 -2.43 -13.19
CA ALA A 8 3.65 -3.12 -14.47
C ALA A 8 4.79 -2.70 -15.43
N THR A 9 5.10 -1.40 -15.45
CA THR A 9 6.08 -0.77 -16.35
C THR A 9 7.33 -0.31 -15.58
N LEU A 10 8.42 0.00 -16.31
CA LEU A 10 9.68 0.53 -15.74
C LEU A 10 10.40 -0.38 -14.73
N ARG A 11 10.04 -1.67 -14.66
CA ARG A 11 10.67 -2.68 -13.78
C ARG A 11 12.18 -2.84 -14.00
N GLY A 12 12.65 -2.56 -15.21
CA GLY A 12 14.08 -2.56 -15.55
C GLY A 12 14.85 -1.33 -15.06
N LEU A 13 14.17 -0.38 -14.40
CA LEU A 13 14.75 0.78 -13.72
C LEU A 13 14.46 0.71 -12.21
N VAL A 14 13.19 0.52 -11.85
CA VAL A 14 12.74 0.39 -10.46
C VAL A 14 11.65 -0.69 -10.38
N ASP A 15 11.89 -1.73 -9.59
CA ASP A 15 10.93 -2.78 -9.25
C ASP A 15 10.35 -2.47 -7.86
N VAL A 16 9.08 -2.08 -7.82
CA VAL A 16 8.33 -1.82 -6.59
C VAL A 16 7.34 -2.96 -6.41
N ARG A 17 7.45 -3.66 -5.28
CA ARG A 17 6.50 -4.69 -4.83
C ARG A 17 5.90 -4.28 -3.51
N GLU A 18 4.63 -4.54 -3.34
CA GLU A 18 3.92 -4.30 -2.10
C GLU A 18 3.10 -5.52 -1.73
N LEU A 19 3.11 -5.84 -0.44
CA LEU A 19 2.38 -6.93 0.18
C LEU A 19 1.54 -6.35 1.31
N CYS A 20 0.23 -6.54 1.21
CA CYS A 20 -0.74 -6.11 2.20
C CYS A 20 -1.42 -7.33 2.83
N SER A 21 -1.60 -7.31 4.15
CA SER A 21 -2.40 -8.28 4.88
C SER A 21 -3.43 -7.58 5.75
N TYR A 22 -4.62 -8.16 5.75
CA TYR A 22 -5.77 -7.74 6.53
C TYR A 22 -6.22 -8.92 7.38
N GLU A 23 -6.18 -8.76 8.69
CA GLU A 23 -6.52 -9.79 9.66
C GLU A 23 -7.43 -9.19 10.75
N PRO A 24 -8.35 -9.95 11.36
CA PRO A 24 -9.08 -9.49 12.52
C PRO A 24 -8.13 -9.05 13.65
N HIS A 25 -8.41 -7.93 14.29
CA HIS A 25 -7.56 -7.42 15.36
C HIS A 25 -7.65 -8.32 16.61
N PRO A 26 -6.54 -8.75 17.23
CA PRO A 26 -6.56 -9.76 18.30
C PRO A 26 -7.34 -9.32 19.56
N ALA A 27 -7.41 -8.01 19.83
CA ALA A 27 -8.18 -7.47 20.96
C ALA A 27 -9.66 -7.23 20.66
N ARG A 28 -10.03 -7.05 19.38
CA ARG A 28 -11.38 -6.72 18.92
C ARG A 28 -11.61 -7.29 17.51
N PRO A 29 -11.78 -8.62 17.40
CA PRO A 29 -11.76 -9.30 16.10
C PRO A 29 -12.97 -8.96 15.22
N ASP A 30 -14.11 -8.64 15.82
CA ASP A 30 -15.36 -8.38 15.09
C ASP A 30 -15.53 -6.89 14.71
N GLU A 31 -14.75 -5.99 15.31
CA GLU A 31 -14.86 -4.54 15.11
C GLU A 31 -13.69 -3.98 14.30
N TRP A 32 -12.47 -4.49 14.52
CA TRP A 32 -11.25 -3.89 13.99
C TRP A 32 -10.50 -4.83 13.06
N THR A 33 -9.95 -4.26 12.00
CA THR A 33 -9.04 -4.96 11.08
C THR A 33 -7.61 -4.49 11.33
N LEU A 34 -6.73 -5.43 11.69
CA LEU A 34 -5.29 -5.22 11.69
C LEU A 34 -4.79 -5.21 10.24
N PHE A 35 -4.31 -4.04 9.82
CA PHE A 35 -3.69 -3.84 8.51
C PHE A 35 -2.18 -3.81 8.65
N ARG A 36 -1.49 -4.57 7.80
CA ARG A 36 -0.03 -4.54 7.66
C ARG A 36 0.34 -4.44 6.18
N GLN A 37 1.26 -3.53 5.89
CA GLN A 37 1.77 -3.26 4.55
C GLN A 37 3.30 -3.35 4.55
N GLU A 38 3.85 -4.07 3.60
CA GLU A 38 5.29 -4.20 3.38
C GLU A 38 5.60 -3.86 1.93
N THR A 39 6.46 -2.86 1.72
CA THR A 39 6.87 -2.42 0.38
C THR A 39 8.36 -2.65 0.18
N THR A 40 8.69 -3.41 -0.86
CA THR A 40 10.06 -3.65 -1.32
C THR A 40 10.31 -2.86 -2.59
N ILE A 41 11.27 -1.95 -2.55
CA ILE A 41 11.72 -1.21 -3.73
C ILE A 41 13.12 -1.69 -4.09
N ARG A 42 13.31 -2.11 -5.34
CA ARG A 42 14.60 -2.49 -5.90
C ARG A 42 14.91 -1.58 -7.08
N CYS A 43 16.02 -0.86 -6.99
CA CYS A 43 16.54 -0.11 -8.11
C CYS A 43 17.33 -1.07 -9.01
N CYS A 44 16.78 -1.40 -10.17
CA CYS A 44 17.41 -2.26 -11.15
C CYS A 44 18.12 -1.35 -12.16
N ALA A 45 19.44 -1.18 -12.09
CA ALA A 45 20.18 -0.49 -13.14
C ALA A 45 21.52 -1.20 -13.41
N PRO A 46 21.91 -1.41 -14.68
CA PRO A 46 23.26 -1.88 -15.03
C PRO A 46 24.28 -0.73 -15.17
N LEU A 47 23.90 0.53 -14.95
CA LEU A 47 24.76 1.70 -15.16
C LEU A 47 24.96 2.48 -13.85
N ALA A 48 26.12 2.28 -13.24
CA ALA A 48 26.48 2.78 -11.91
C ALA A 48 26.27 4.31 -11.72
N ALA A 49 26.44 5.12 -12.77
CA ALA A 49 26.22 6.57 -12.70
C ALA A 49 24.73 6.97 -12.63
N VAL A 50 23.83 6.18 -13.22
CA VAL A 50 22.38 6.38 -13.14
C VAL A 50 21.86 5.83 -11.81
N ALA A 51 22.44 4.73 -11.32
CA ALA A 51 22.08 4.13 -10.03
C ALA A 51 22.26 5.09 -8.85
N ALA A 52 23.34 5.89 -8.82
CA ALA A 52 23.57 6.87 -7.76
C ALA A 52 22.52 8.00 -7.74
N LYS A 53 22.16 8.55 -8.92
CA LYS A 53 21.10 9.57 -9.03
C LYS A 53 19.70 9.01 -8.80
N VAL A 54 19.44 7.77 -9.25
CA VAL A 54 18.15 7.10 -9.03
C VAL A 54 17.98 6.72 -7.56
N ALA A 55 19.02 6.26 -6.86
CA ALA A 55 18.95 6.02 -5.42
C ALA A 55 18.54 7.28 -4.66
N GLU A 56 19.19 8.42 -4.94
CA GLU A 56 18.87 9.70 -4.31
C GLU A 56 17.45 10.21 -4.66
N LEU A 57 17.02 10.04 -5.92
CA LEU A 57 15.67 10.40 -6.40
C LEU A 57 14.57 9.39 -6.01
N VAL A 58 14.93 8.19 -5.55
CA VAL A 58 14.00 7.18 -5.06
C VAL A 58 13.89 7.28 -3.55
N GLU A 59 14.98 7.34 -2.79
CA GLU A 59 14.92 7.26 -1.32
C GLU A 59 14.01 8.32 -0.69
N ARG A 60 14.13 9.58 -1.09
CA ARG A 60 13.30 10.68 -0.56
C ARG A 60 11.83 10.60 -0.99
N PRO A 61 11.51 10.56 -2.30
CA PRO A 61 10.12 10.51 -2.77
C PRO A 61 9.45 9.16 -2.49
N CYS A 62 10.18 8.05 -2.37
CA CYS A 62 9.58 6.75 -2.07
C CYS A 62 9.18 6.65 -0.60
N ALA A 63 9.95 7.22 0.34
CA ALA A 63 9.51 7.34 1.73
C ALA A 63 8.26 8.22 1.85
N GLU A 64 8.24 9.37 1.16
CA GLU A 64 7.09 10.28 1.13
C GLU A 64 5.86 9.65 0.47
N ARG A 65 6.02 9.00 -0.69
CA ARG A 65 4.94 8.30 -1.39
C ARG A 65 4.47 7.07 -0.63
N PHE A 66 5.34 6.38 0.09
CA PHE A 66 4.94 5.27 0.95
C PHE A 66 4.04 5.75 2.09
N ALA A 67 4.45 6.80 2.81
CA ALA A 67 3.61 7.41 3.84
C ALA A 67 2.28 7.94 3.27
N GLN A 68 2.32 8.60 2.11
CA GLN A 68 1.13 9.13 1.46
C GLN A 68 0.20 8.03 0.91
N ASN A 69 0.74 6.93 0.38
CA ASN A 69 -0.04 5.77 -0.07
C ASN A 69 -0.66 5.02 1.10
N ALA A 70 0.06 4.84 2.21
CA ALA A 70 -0.49 4.22 3.41
C ALA A 70 -1.65 5.06 3.98
N GLY A 71 -1.50 6.39 4.02
CA GLY A 71 -2.56 7.31 4.45
C GLY A 71 -3.80 7.26 3.54
N ARG A 72 -3.61 7.43 2.23
CA ARG A 72 -4.72 7.36 1.25
C ARG A 72 -5.39 5.98 1.22
N GLY A 73 -4.60 4.91 1.35
CA GLY A 73 -5.13 3.54 1.38
C GLY A 73 -6.05 3.32 2.59
N LYS A 74 -5.67 3.86 3.75
CA LYS A 74 -6.52 3.85 4.94
C LYS A 74 -7.82 4.63 4.71
N GLU A 75 -7.75 5.87 4.23
CA GLU A 75 -8.92 6.73 4.01
C GLU A 75 -9.93 6.10 3.03
N VAL A 76 -9.46 5.50 1.93
CA VAL A 76 -10.32 4.85 0.95
C VAL A 76 -11.01 3.62 1.55
N VAL A 77 -10.29 2.82 2.34
CA VAL A 77 -10.89 1.64 3.00
C VAL A 77 -11.92 2.07 4.04
N GLU A 78 -11.64 3.08 4.86
CA GLU A 78 -12.59 3.63 5.83
C GLU A 78 -13.87 4.12 5.14
N ARG A 79 -13.73 4.86 4.03
CA ARG A 79 -14.88 5.34 3.26
C ARG A 79 -15.71 4.22 2.63
N ILE A 80 -15.06 3.20 2.06
CA ILE A 80 -15.76 2.03 1.54
C ILE A 80 -16.54 1.35 2.67
N CYS A 81 -15.95 1.19 3.86
CA CYS A 81 -16.64 0.62 5.02
C CYS A 81 -17.84 1.46 5.46
N GLU A 82 -17.74 2.80 5.46
CA GLU A 82 -18.87 3.69 5.75
C GLU A 82 -20.00 3.54 4.73
N ASP A 83 -19.66 3.54 3.44
CA ASP A 83 -20.64 3.38 2.35
C ASP A 83 -21.35 2.01 2.45
N LEU A 84 -20.61 0.93 2.72
CA LEU A 84 -21.17 -0.42 2.95
C LEU A 84 -22.05 -0.51 4.20
N ALA A 85 -21.67 0.14 5.30
CA ALA A 85 -22.48 0.18 6.51
C ALA A 85 -23.81 0.90 6.29
N ALA A 86 -23.78 2.03 5.58
CA ALA A 86 -24.99 2.77 5.20
C ALA A 86 -25.91 1.95 4.28
N GLU A 87 -25.35 1.20 3.34
CA GLU A 87 -26.12 0.27 2.50
C GLU A 87 -26.76 -0.85 3.33
N GLN A 88 -26.05 -1.45 4.30
CA GLN A 88 -26.62 -2.48 5.17
C GLN A 88 -27.80 -1.95 6.01
N ASP A 89 -27.68 -0.77 6.60
CA ASP A 89 -28.77 -0.16 7.38
C ASP A 89 -30.00 0.14 6.52
N SER A 90 -29.79 0.55 5.26
CA SER A 90 -30.86 0.81 4.30
C SER A 90 -31.57 -0.46 3.83
N LEU A 91 -30.88 -1.61 3.80
CA LEU A 91 -31.45 -2.92 3.48
C LEU A 91 -32.14 -3.58 4.67
N ALA A 92 -31.84 -3.14 5.90
CA ALA A 92 -32.40 -3.66 7.14
C ALA A 92 -33.64 -2.87 7.66
N SER A 93 -33.96 -1.72 7.03
CA SER A 93 -35.15 -0.90 7.30
C SER A 93 -36.28 -1.18 6.31
#